data_AF-A0A1D8GMZ1-F1
#
_entry.id   AF-A0A1D8GMZ1-F1
#
_cell.length_a   1.000
_cell.length_b   1.000
_cell.length_c   1.000
_cell.angle_alpha   90.00
_cell.angle_beta   90.00
_cell.angle_gamma   90.00
#
_symmetry.space_group_name_H-M   'P 1'
#
loop_
_entity.id
_entity.type
_entity.pdbx_description
1 polymer ?
#
loop_
_entity_poly.entity_id
_entity_poly.type
_entity_poly.pdbx_seq_one_letter_code
_entity_poly.pdbx_strand_id
1 'polypeptide(L)'
;MKKFLKAAAISFVVIAFIFVLSRYGWRIFGFSMCDSPSSLYAETVSVENDSVRIQGGIGSSAPAYVGHIYKIEGSNLYIGVKHNTLLGFINRWGDFDITISVDATSIENVYFKDNNKEKLIWNANEGLIRVIPQATQSINDATEDDDKE
;
A
#
# COMPACT_ATOMS: atom_id res chain seq x y z
N MET A 1 20.16 44.45 9.04
CA MET A 1 19.27 43.59 9.86
C MET A 1 17.86 43.44 9.30
N LYS A 2 17.06 44.50 9.07
CA LYS A 2 15.66 44.36 8.59
C LYS A 2 15.49 43.56 7.27
N LYS A 3 16.40 43.70 6.30
CA LYS A 3 16.39 42.92 5.04
C LYS A 3 16.71 41.44 5.25
N PHE A 4 17.61 41.13 6.20
CA PHE A 4 17.99 39.77 6.56
C PHE A 4 16.87 39.05 7.33
N LEU A 5 16.21 39.74 8.27
CA LEU A 5 15.03 39.22 8.96
C LEU A 5 13.87 38.95 8.00
N LYS A 6 13.64 39.83 7.02
CA LYS A 6 12.64 39.60 5.96
C LYS A 6 13.00 38.37 5.13
N ALA A 7 14.26 38.22 4.70
CA ALA A 7 14.71 37.06 3.95
C ALA A 7 14.58 35.75 4.76
N ALA A 8 14.96 35.77 6.04
CA ALA A 8 14.81 34.63 6.93
C ALA A 8 13.35 34.25 7.16
N ALA A 9 12.46 35.24 7.35
CA ALA A 9 11.03 35.01 7.47
C ALA A 9 10.43 34.41 6.19
N ILE A 10 10.79 34.93 5.01
CA ILE A 10 10.35 34.38 3.72
C ILE A 10 10.82 32.93 3.57
N SER A 11 12.09 32.66 3.86
CA SER A 11 12.64 31.30 3.79
C SER A 11 11.88 30.35 4.73
N PHE A 12 11.59 30.77 5.95
CA PHE A 12 10.81 29.98 6.90
C PHE A 12 9.40 29.68 6.38
N VAL A 13 8.70 30.66 5.80
CA VAL A 13 7.38 30.47 5.20
C VAL A 13 7.42 29.49 4.04
N VAL A 14 8.43 29.57 3.17
CA VAL A 14 8.61 28.64 2.05
C VAL A 14 8.83 27.21 2.54
N ILE A 15 9.68 27.02 3.55
CA ILE A 15 9.94 25.69 4.14
C ILE A 15 8.66 25.13 4.77
N ALA A 16 7.94 25.95 5.55
CA ALA A 16 6.68 25.55 6.15
C ALA A 16 5.64 25.15 5.08
N PHE A 17 5.58 25.90 3.97
CA PHE A 17 4.68 25.60 2.87
C PHE A 17 5.02 24.27 2.17
N ILE A 18 6.30 24.00 1.91
CA ILE A 18 6.76 22.71 1.37
C ILE A 18 6.41 21.57 2.32
N PHE A 19 6.55 21.78 3.63
CA PHE A 19 6.21 20.77 4.63
C PHE A 19 4.71 20.44 4.63
N VAL A 20 3.85 21.45 4.58
CA VAL A 20 2.39 21.28 4.49
C VAL A 20 2.00 20.57 3.20
N LEU A 21 2.57 20.98 2.06
CA LEU A 21 2.35 20.31 0.77
C LEU A 21 2.82 18.86 0.77
N SER A 22 3.98 18.55 1.37
CA SER A 22 4.45 17.17 1.49
C SER A 22 3.51 16.31 2.33
N ARG A 23 2.93 16.88 3.41
CA ARG A 23 2.05 16.14 4.33
C ARG A 23 0.62 15.97 3.84
N TYR A 24 0.09 16.96 3.13
CA TYR A 24 -1.34 17.04 2.76
C TYR A 24 -1.59 17.20 1.27
N GLY A 25 -0.56 17.36 0.45
CA GLY A 25 -0.70 17.56 -0.99
C GLY A 25 -1.41 16.41 -1.70
N TRP A 26 -1.30 15.18 -1.19
CA TRP A 26 -2.04 14.02 -1.68
C TRP A 26 -3.57 14.14 -1.55
N ARG A 27 -4.08 14.99 -0.65
CA ARG A 27 -5.52 15.31 -0.59
C ARG A 27 -5.96 16.29 -1.67
N ILE A 28 -5.05 17.11 -2.20
CA ILE A 28 -5.35 18.18 -3.16
C ILE A 28 -5.05 17.72 -4.59
N PHE A 29 -3.89 17.10 -4.80
CA PHE A 29 -3.40 16.63 -6.09
C PHE A 29 -3.78 15.16 -6.39
N GLY A 30 -4.50 14.51 -5.47
CA GLY A 30 -4.99 13.14 -5.64
C GLY A 30 -3.87 12.13 -5.82
N PHE A 31 -4.10 11.16 -6.72
CA PHE A 31 -3.19 10.03 -6.96
C PHE A 31 -1.79 10.44 -7.43
N SER A 32 -1.61 11.67 -7.93
CA SER A 32 -0.32 12.16 -8.41
C SER A 32 0.75 12.28 -7.32
N MET A 33 0.32 12.44 -6.06
CA MET A 33 1.20 12.50 -4.90
C MET A 33 1.17 11.22 -4.07
N CYS A 34 0.47 10.18 -4.50
CA CYS A 34 0.50 8.86 -3.87
C CYS A 34 1.79 8.11 -4.21
N ASP A 35 2.12 7.11 -3.40
CA ASP A 35 3.30 6.30 -3.62
C ASP A 35 3.10 5.33 -4.78
N SER A 36 4.20 4.93 -5.40
CA SER A 36 4.11 4.10 -6.60
C SER A 36 3.59 2.70 -6.25
N PRO A 37 2.59 2.16 -7.00
CA PRO A 37 2.03 0.84 -6.74
C PRO A 37 3.07 -0.28 -6.70
N SER A 38 4.16 -0.14 -7.45
CA SER A 38 5.27 -1.10 -7.48
C SER A 38 6.02 -1.22 -6.15
N SER A 39 6.06 -0.15 -5.36
CA SER A 39 6.70 -0.16 -4.03
C SER A 39 5.83 -0.73 -2.91
N LEU A 40 4.52 -0.82 -3.16
CA LEU A 40 3.54 -1.29 -2.19
C LEU A 40 3.27 -2.78 -2.37
N TYR A 41 2.99 -3.46 -1.27
CA TYR A 41 2.49 -4.83 -1.27
C TYR A 41 1.23 -4.90 -0.41
N ALA A 42 0.30 -5.75 -0.81
CA ALA A 42 -0.88 -6.10 -0.02
C ALA A 42 -0.66 -7.49 0.55
N GLU A 43 -0.78 -7.63 1.87
CA GLU A 43 -0.73 -8.90 2.57
C GLU A 43 -2.11 -9.57 2.54
N THR A 44 -3.14 -8.79 2.89
CA THR A 44 -4.52 -9.26 2.97
C THR A 44 -5.45 -8.23 2.34
N VAL A 45 -6.39 -8.69 1.53
CA VAL A 45 -7.48 -7.89 0.99
C VAL A 45 -8.80 -8.62 1.30
N SER A 46 -9.64 -7.99 2.09
CA SER A 46 -11.00 -8.45 2.40
C SER A 46 -12.00 -7.50 1.77
N VAL A 47 -12.91 -8.04 0.95
CA VAL A 47 -14.00 -7.28 0.34
C VAL A 47 -15.29 -7.83 0.92
N GLU A 48 -15.93 -7.02 1.76
CA GLU A 48 -17.22 -7.30 2.38
C GLU A 48 -18.26 -6.36 1.77
N ASN A 49 -19.55 -6.74 1.78
CA ASN A 49 -20.62 -6.01 1.10
C ASN A 49 -20.61 -4.49 1.35
N ASP A 50 -20.26 -4.05 2.56
CA ASP A 50 -20.26 -2.64 2.97
C ASP A 50 -18.87 -2.05 3.22
N SER A 51 -17.80 -2.84 3.05
CA SER A 51 -16.45 -2.34 3.28
C SER A 51 -15.35 -3.11 2.54
N VAL A 52 -14.30 -2.39 2.16
CA VAL A 52 -13.06 -2.99 1.67
C VAL A 52 -11.96 -2.73 2.68
N ARG A 53 -11.35 -3.81 3.18
CA ARG A 53 -10.22 -3.75 4.10
C ARG A 53 -8.96 -4.28 3.45
N ILE A 54 -7.88 -3.52 3.52
CA ILE A 54 -6.59 -3.86 2.93
C ILE A 54 -5.51 -3.66 3.98
N GLN A 55 -4.78 -4.73 4.23
CA GLN A 55 -3.57 -4.73 5.02
C GLN A 55 -2.37 -4.94 4.12
N GLY A 56 -1.32 -4.17 4.36
CA GLY A 56 -0.11 -4.25 3.55
C GLY A 56 0.96 -3.32 4.06
N GLY A 57 1.98 -3.11 3.25
CA GLY A 57 3.07 -2.23 3.58
C GLY A 57 3.84 -1.75 2.37
N ILE A 58 4.94 -1.07 2.64
CA ILE A 58 5.91 -0.63 1.63
C ILE A 58 7.22 -1.39 1.84
N GLY A 59 7.88 -1.80 0.75
CA GLY A 59 9.15 -2.54 0.84
C GLY A 59 10.34 -1.72 1.38
N SER A 60 10.10 -0.49 1.85
CA SER A 60 11.12 0.44 2.35
C SER A 60 10.94 0.66 3.85
N SER A 61 12.04 0.60 4.61
CA SER A 61 12.05 0.68 6.07
C SER A 61 12.02 2.10 6.66
N ALA A 62 11.89 3.12 5.80
CA ALA A 62 11.97 4.54 6.18
C ALA A 62 10.63 5.31 6.15
N PRO A 63 9.73 5.08 5.17
CA PRO A 63 8.49 5.86 5.07
C PRO A 63 7.42 5.37 6.06
N ALA A 64 6.78 6.30 6.77
CA ALA A 64 5.64 5.99 7.63
C ALA A 64 4.31 6.21 6.91
N TYR A 65 3.33 5.33 7.10
CA TYR A 65 1.99 5.50 6.53
C TYR A 65 1.34 6.78 7.06
N VAL A 66 0.78 7.60 6.16
CA VAL A 66 0.19 8.91 6.52
C VAL A 66 -1.24 9.13 6.04
N GLY A 67 -1.75 8.25 5.19
CA GLY A 67 -3.14 8.28 4.74
C GLY A 67 -3.35 7.64 3.37
N HIS A 68 -4.60 7.60 2.95
CA HIS A 68 -5.03 7.03 1.67
C HIS A 68 -6.17 7.84 1.05
N ILE A 69 -6.27 7.80 -0.27
CA ILE A 69 -7.44 8.22 -1.05
C ILE A 69 -7.96 7.02 -1.83
N TYR A 70 -9.23 7.09 -2.23
CA TYR A 70 -9.82 6.09 -3.09
C TYR A 70 -10.71 6.73 -4.16
N LYS A 71 -10.93 5.98 -5.23
CA LYS A 71 -11.87 6.32 -6.30
C LYS A 71 -12.48 5.04 -6.84
N ILE A 72 -13.79 5.05 -7.05
CA ILE A 72 -14.51 3.96 -7.71
C ILE A 72 -14.78 4.40 -9.15
N GLU A 73 -14.44 3.55 -10.13
CA GLU A 73 -14.82 3.72 -11.53
C GLU A 73 -15.38 2.39 -12.05
N GLY A 74 -16.70 2.34 -12.27
CA GLY A 74 -17.38 1.09 -12.60
C GLY A 74 -17.22 0.06 -11.47
N SER A 75 -16.74 -1.14 -11.82
CA SER A 75 -16.48 -2.23 -10.88
C SER A 75 -15.06 -2.21 -10.27
N ASN A 76 -14.29 -1.14 -10.48
CA ASN A 76 -12.90 -1.02 -10.04
C ASN A 76 -12.76 -0.04 -8.89
N LEU A 77 -12.13 -0.49 -7.79
CA LEU A 77 -11.71 0.35 -6.68
C LEU A 77 -10.21 0.67 -6.80
N TYR A 78 -9.89 1.94 -6.97
CA TYR A 78 -8.52 2.45 -7.02
C TYR A 78 -8.15 3.10 -5.70
N ILE A 79 -6.98 2.75 -5.17
CA ILE A 79 -6.52 3.20 -3.85
C ILE A 79 -5.12 3.77 -3.98
N GLY A 80 -4.98 5.01 -3.56
CA GLY A 80 -3.72 5.73 -3.50
C GLY A 80 -3.25 5.77 -2.06
N VAL A 81 -2.12 5.13 -1.78
CA VAL A 81 -1.52 5.11 -0.44
C VAL A 81 -0.44 6.18 -0.37
N LYS A 82 -0.33 6.88 0.76
CA LYS A 82 0.73 7.85 1.01
C LYS A 82 1.54 7.47 2.23
N HIS A 83 2.85 7.50 2.07
CA HIS A 83 3.84 7.49 3.14
C HIS A 83 4.63 8.79 3.18
N ASN A 84 5.16 9.16 4.34
CA ASN A 84 6.02 10.32 4.50
C ASN A 84 7.31 9.94 5.22
N THR A 85 8.45 10.35 4.66
CA THR A 85 9.78 10.12 5.21
C THR A 85 10.15 11.16 6.30
N LEU A 86 9.61 12.38 6.23
CA LEU A 86 9.99 13.50 7.11
C LEU A 86 9.52 13.33 8.56
N LEU A 87 8.41 12.64 8.79
CA LEU A 87 7.86 12.36 10.13
C LEU A 87 8.06 10.89 10.55
N GLY A 88 8.71 10.08 9.71
CA GLY A 88 8.94 8.66 9.97
C GLY A 88 9.89 8.37 11.13
N PHE A 89 10.43 9.37 11.81
CA PHE A 89 11.32 9.17 12.96
C PHE A 89 10.63 8.56 14.18
N ILE A 90 9.31 8.74 14.33
CA ILE A 90 8.56 8.31 15.53
C ILE A 90 7.94 6.93 15.32
N ASN A 91 7.36 6.68 14.13
CA ASN A 91 6.77 5.41 13.75
C ASN A 91 7.28 5.00 12.36
N ARG A 92 8.36 4.21 12.31
CA ARG A 92 9.00 3.71 11.07
C ARG A 92 8.27 2.57 10.37
N TRP A 93 7.04 2.29 10.80
CA TRP A 93 6.31 1.12 10.35
C TRP A 93 5.54 1.57 9.12
N GLY A 94 6.03 1.13 7.96
CA GLY A 94 5.43 1.39 6.66
C GLY A 94 4.20 0.53 6.40
N ASP A 95 3.73 -0.18 7.41
CA ASP A 95 2.53 -1.01 7.35
C ASP A 95 1.29 -0.12 7.44
N PHE A 96 0.25 -0.53 6.75
CA PHE A 96 -1.04 0.14 6.74
C PHE A 96 -2.18 -0.86 6.86
N ASP A 97 -3.23 -0.43 7.56
CA ASP A 97 -4.52 -1.09 7.63
C ASP A 97 -5.58 -0.08 7.20
N ILE A 98 -6.06 -0.25 5.97
CA ILE A 98 -6.98 0.66 5.31
C ILE A 98 -8.36 0.01 5.33
N THR A 99 -9.35 0.70 5.87
CA THR A 99 -10.76 0.31 5.77
C THR A 99 -11.54 1.41 5.06
N ILE A 100 -12.18 1.05 3.95
CA ILE A 100 -12.98 1.96 3.14
C ILE A 100 -14.43 1.49 3.23
N SER A 101 -15.30 2.31 3.83
CA SER A 101 -16.75 2.04 3.89
C SER A 101 -17.41 2.47 2.59
N VAL A 102 -17.68 1.51 1.71
CA VAL A 102 -18.32 1.69 0.40
C VAL A 102 -19.17 0.48 0.11
N ASP A 103 -20.24 0.65 -0.68
CA ASP A 103 -20.97 -0.47 -1.24
C ASP A 103 -20.04 -1.24 -2.18
N ALA A 104 -19.58 -2.40 -1.71
CA ALA A 104 -18.62 -3.24 -2.39
C ALA A 104 -19.29 -4.34 -3.22
N THR A 105 -20.62 -4.39 -3.28
CA THR A 105 -21.35 -5.43 -4.02
C THR A 105 -21.02 -5.43 -5.51
N SER A 106 -20.68 -4.27 -6.07
CA SER A 106 -20.27 -4.12 -7.47
C SER A 106 -18.76 -4.09 -7.69
N ILE A 107 -17.94 -4.27 -6.64
CA ILE A 107 -16.47 -4.20 -6.76
C ILE A 107 -15.94 -5.56 -7.18
N GLU A 108 -15.41 -5.63 -8.39
CA GLU A 108 -14.77 -6.82 -8.94
C GLU A 108 -13.25 -6.76 -8.82
N ASN A 109 -12.67 -5.56 -8.81
CA ASN A 109 -11.23 -5.36 -8.80
C ASN A 109 -10.81 -4.30 -7.80
N VAL A 110 -9.69 -4.55 -7.11
CA VAL A 110 -9.03 -3.56 -6.26
C VAL A 110 -7.61 -3.34 -6.76
N TYR A 111 -7.25 -2.07 -6.93
CA TYR A 111 -5.94 -1.65 -7.43
C TYR A 111 -5.26 -0.65 -6.48
N PHE A 112 -3.94 -0.75 -6.37
CA PHE A 112 -3.14 0.40 -6.00
C PHE A 112 -2.94 1.32 -7.21
N LYS A 113 -3.03 2.64 -7.01
CA LYS A 113 -2.93 3.65 -8.08
C LYS A 113 -2.03 4.82 -7.68
N ASP A 114 -1.12 5.20 -8.57
CA ASP A 114 -0.45 6.51 -8.58
C ASP A 114 -0.92 7.35 -9.78
N ASN A 115 -0.17 8.39 -10.16
CA ASN A 115 -0.51 9.25 -11.30
C ASN A 115 -0.69 8.47 -12.61
N ASN A 116 0.15 7.48 -12.86
CA ASN A 116 0.35 6.87 -14.19
C ASN A 116 0.33 5.35 -14.16
N LYS A 117 0.33 4.74 -12.98
CA LYS A 117 0.45 3.30 -12.79
C LYS A 117 -0.68 2.79 -11.92
N GLU A 118 -1.08 1.57 -12.24
CA GLU A 118 -2.05 0.79 -11.51
C GLU A 118 -1.47 -0.60 -11.26
N LYS A 119 -1.74 -1.18 -10.09
CA LYS A 119 -1.34 -2.54 -9.74
C LYS A 119 -2.54 -3.25 -9.14
N LEU A 120 -3.01 -4.30 -9.80
CA LEU A 120 -4.08 -5.15 -9.29
C LEU A 120 -3.60 -5.85 -8.02
N ILE A 121 -4.39 -5.79 -6.96
CA ILE A 121 -4.11 -6.45 -5.68
C ILE A 121 -5.16 -7.48 -5.29
N TRP A 122 -6.36 -7.38 -5.85
CA TRP A 122 -7.44 -8.33 -5.63
C TRP A 122 -8.40 -8.33 -6.81
N ASN A 123 -8.92 -9.50 -7.14
CA ASN A 123 -9.94 -9.71 -8.14
C ASN A 123 -10.95 -10.74 -7.63
N ALA A 124 -12.25 -10.45 -7.78
CA ALA A 124 -13.35 -11.30 -7.30
C ALA A 124 -13.36 -12.69 -7.96
N ASN A 125 -12.97 -12.76 -9.24
CA ASN A 125 -12.96 -13.99 -10.04
C ASN A 125 -11.72 -14.86 -9.74
N GLU A 126 -10.59 -14.25 -9.38
CA GLU A 126 -9.36 -14.96 -8.97
C GLU A 126 -9.38 -15.38 -7.49
N GLY A 127 -10.29 -14.81 -6.68
CA GLY A 127 -10.45 -15.09 -5.25
C GLY A 127 -10.86 -16.53 -4.88
N LEU A 128 -11.17 -17.39 -5.85
CA LEU A 128 -11.53 -18.81 -5.64
C LEU A 128 -10.40 -19.80 -5.97
N ILE A 129 -9.26 -19.37 -6.52
CA ILE A 129 -8.14 -20.28 -6.84
C ILE A 129 -6.86 -19.80 -6.18
N ARG A 130 -6.81 -19.88 -4.85
CA ARG A 130 -5.55 -20.21 -4.15
C ARG A 130 -5.60 -21.67 -3.75
N VAL A 131 -5.39 -22.56 -4.73
CA VAL A 131 -4.89 -23.90 -4.44
C VAL A 131 -3.48 -23.70 -3.88
N ILE A 132 -3.32 -23.91 -2.58
CA ILE A 132 -2.03 -24.11 -1.94
C ILE A 132 -1.28 -25.18 -2.75
N PRO A 133 -0.02 -24.97 -3.18
CA PRO A 133 0.76 -26.08 -3.72
C PRO A 133 0.89 -27.09 -2.58
N GLN A 134 0.19 -28.22 -2.67
CA GLN A 134 0.48 -29.37 -1.82
C GLN A 134 1.98 -29.62 -1.95
N ALA A 135 2.70 -29.49 -0.83
CA ALA A 135 4.03 -30.03 -0.72
C ALA A 135 3.95 -31.52 -1.09
N THR A 136 4.55 -31.86 -2.23
CA THR A 136 4.78 -33.25 -2.63
C THR A 136 5.53 -33.92 -1.49
N GLN A 137 4.85 -34.78 -0.74
CA GLN A 137 5.50 -35.77 0.11
C GLN A 137 6.31 -36.68 -0.80
N SER A 138 7.63 -36.50 -0.81
CA SER A 138 8.54 -37.52 -1.32
C SER A 138 8.63 -38.63 -0.26
N ILE A 139 7.78 -39.64 -0.41
CA ILE A 139 8.03 -40.97 0.16
C ILE A 139 9.14 -41.56 -0.69
N ASN A 140 10.36 -41.60 -0.15
CA ASN A 140 11.37 -42.55 -0.61
C ASN A 140 11.62 -43.50 0.55
N ASP A 141 11.01 -44.68 0.43
CA ASP A 141 11.40 -45.91 1.10
C ASP A 141 12.92 -46.07 1.04
N ALA A 142 13.55 -46.12 2.21
CA ALA A 142 14.84 -46.75 2.38
C ALA A 142 14.56 -48.13 2.95
N THR A 143 14.37 -49.11 2.05
CA THR A 143 14.35 -50.53 2.41
C THR A 143 15.76 -50.96 2.75
N GLU A 144 15.86 -51.58 3.92
CA GLU A 144 17.00 -52.32 4.46
C GLU A 144 17.47 -53.40 3.46
N ASP A 145 18.76 -53.39 3.12
CA ASP A 145 19.47 -54.59 2.65
C ASP A 145 20.46 -54.98 3.75
N ASP A 146 19.98 -55.80 4.67
CA ASP A 146 20.78 -56.66 5.52
C ASP A 146 20.45 -58.08 5.04
N ASP A 147 21.33 -58.71 4.27
CA ASP A 147 21.52 -60.16 4.41
C ASP A 147 22.81 -60.68 3.79
N LYS A 148 23.30 -61.71 4.48
CA LYS A 148 24.57 -62.40 4.35
C LYS A 148 24.50 -63.46 3.25
N GLU A 149 25.59 -63.62 2.50
CA GLU A 149 26.32 -64.90 2.36
C GLU A 149 27.70 -64.69 1.71
#